data_AF-G3AJQ4-F1
#
_entry.id   AF-G3AJQ4-F1
#
_cell.length_a   1.000
_cell.length_b   1.000
_cell.length_c   1.000
_cell.angle_alpha   90.00
_cell.angle_beta   90.00
_cell.angle_gamma   90.00
#
_symmetry.space_group_name_H-M   'P 1'
#
loop_
_entity.id
_entity.type
_entity.pdbx_description
1 polymer ?
#
loop_
_entity_poly.entity_id
_entity_poly.type
_entity_poly.pdbx_seq_one_letter_code
_entity_poly.pdbx_strand_id
1 'polypeptide(L)'
;MTFVNTKQLKLIEESVTNHVKFYDKTISQYLKLRQEIYSLSKDSTLLQVHQLKVELDKIGHIYQLHLQELSNILSIKPVAHADDINYQYEQLLEKETLLQERINNIRTIQQPILSKIQTLVNSFEQNIDSTKTRYISNRMLKEQDDRSIDYTSLIVTKEKLNSLVSEVDIDIDVTSYKIFEKYSDTEFLYRLNKSNLREFTHEMTVDDYEQLIESTLDQITTLQQEGAALESSWNNNANKIELIKHALDSTI
;
A
#
# COMPACT_ATOMS: atom_id res chain seq x y z
N MET A 1 16.70 -23.18 -3.25
CA MET A 1 17.64 -24.23 -3.69
C MET A 1 18.54 -24.62 -2.51
N THR A 2 18.34 -25.79 -1.93
CA THR A 2 19.08 -26.24 -0.74
C THR A 2 20.40 -26.89 -1.15
N PHE A 3 21.52 -26.22 -0.83
CA PHE A 3 22.85 -26.81 -0.95
C PHE A 3 23.05 -27.85 0.17
N VAL A 4 22.77 -29.12 -0.12
CA VAL A 4 23.15 -30.22 0.76
C VAL A 4 24.66 -30.42 0.64
N ASN A 5 25.38 -30.24 1.75
CA ASN A 5 26.84 -30.42 1.82
C ASN A 5 27.20 -31.89 1.49
N THR A 6 28.29 -32.15 0.77
CA THR A 6 28.72 -33.51 0.39
C THR A 6 28.83 -34.48 1.57
N LYS A 7 29.18 -33.98 2.76
CA LYS A 7 29.17 -34.79 4.00
C LYS A 7 27.76 -35.19 4.44
N GLN A 8 26.78 -34.29 4.30
CA GLN A 8 25.38 -34.57 4.62
C GLN A 8 24.78 -35.57 3.64
N LEU A 9 25.13 -35.46 2.36
CA LEU A 9 24.68 -36.40 1.32
C LEU A 9 25.18 -37.82 1.60
N LYS A 10 26.45 -37.97 2.00
CA LYS A 10 27.01 -39.26 2.41
C LYS A 10 26.35 -39.85 3.66
N LEU A 11 26.03 -39.02 4.66
CA LEU A 11 25.29 -39.43 5.86
C LEU A 11 23.86 -39.90 5.51
N ILE A 12 23.20 -39.22 4.58
CA ILE A 12 21.87 -39.61 4.08
C ILE A 12 21.97 -40.95 3.34
N GLU A 13 22.95 -41.14 2.47
CA GLU A 13 23.17 -42.41 1.76
C GLU A 13 23.44 -43.57 2.72
N GLU A 14 24.30 -43.38 3.72
CA GLU A 14 24.59 -44.39 4.75
C GLU A 14 23.34 -44.71 5.59
N SER A 15 22.55 -43.69 5.95
CA SER A 15 21.29 -43.86 6.70
C SER A 15 20.24 -44.62 5.88
N VAL A 16 20.03 -44.25 4.62
CA VAL A 16 19.08 -44.93 3.71
C VAL A 16 19.53 -46.36 3.46
N THR A 17 20.82 -46.60 3.22
CA THR A 17 21.35 -47.95 3.01
C THR A 17 21.16 -48.83 4.25
N ASN A 18 21.37 -48.28 5.44
CA ASN A 18 21.10 -49.00 6.69
C ASN A 18 19.61 -49.27 6.89
N HIS A 19 18.74 -48.30 6.59
CA HIS A 19 17.30 -48.50 6.68
C HIS A 19 16.82 -49.64 5.77
N VAL A 20 17.26 -49.63 4.51
CA VAL A 20 16.95 -50.67 3.52
C VAL A 20 17.47 -52.05 3.93
N LYS A 21 18.65 -52.12 4.55
CA LYS A 21 19.25 -53.41 4.97
C LYS A 21 18.63 -53.98 6.25
N PHE A 22 18.34 -53.14 7.24
CA PHE A 22 18.02 -53.59 8.59
C PHE A 22 16.56 -53.40 9.00
N TYR A 23 15.87 -52.41 8.42
CA TYR A 23 14.51 -52.04 8.85
C TYR A 23 13.44 -52.45 7.84
N ASP A 24 13.79 -52.53 6.56
CA ASP A 24 12.88 -53.06 5.54
C ASP A 24 12.86 -54.60 5.56
N LYS A 25 11.77 -55.13 6.10
CA LYS A 25 11.56 -56.58 6.25
C LYS A 25 11.52 -57.30 4.90
N THR A 26 10.92 -56.70 3.88
CA THR A 26 10.71 -57.29 2.56
C THR A 26 12.05 -57.41 1.82
N ILE A 27 12.85 -56.34 1.88
CA ILE A 27 14.18 -56.30 1.28
C ILE A 27 15.15 -57.20 2.04
N SER A 28 15.11 -57.18 3.38
CA SER A 28 15.92 -58.06 4.23
C SER A 28 15.65 -59.55 3.96
N GLN A 29 14.38 -59.94 3.80
CA GLN A 29 14.00 -61.31 3.44
C GLN A 29 14.51 -61.73 2.06
N TYR A 30 14.39 -60.85 1.05
CA TYR A 30 14.91 -61.12 -0.29
C TYR A 30 16.44 -61.23 -0.31
N LEU A 31 17.15 -60.39 0.45
CA LEU A 31 18.61 -60.43 0.57
C LEU A 31 19.10 -61.70 1.28
N LYS A 32 18.43 -62.11 2.37
CA LYS A 32 18.73 -63.36 3.06
C LYS A 32 18.56 -64.56 2.15
N LEU A 33 17.46 -64.63 1.41
CA LEU A 33 17.23 -65.71 0.45
C LEU A 33 18.29 -65.75 -0.65
N ARG A 34 18.70 -64.59 -1.19
CA ARG A 34 19.82 -64.52 -2.14
C ARG A 34 21.13 -65.00 -1.53
N GLN A 35 21.41 -64.66 -0.28
CA GLN A 35 22.61 -65.11 0.42
C GLN A 35 22.59 -66.62 0.66
N GLU A 36 21.43 -67.18 1.03
CA GLU A 36 21.22 -68.62 1.16
C GLU A 36 21.45 -69.35 -0.17
N ILE A 37 20.86 -68.85 -1.27
CA ILE A 37 21.09 -69.37 -2.63
C ILE A 37 22.57 -69.26 -3.04
N TYR A 38 23.25 -68.17 -2.69
CA TYR A 38 24.67 -68.01 -2.99
C TYR A 38 25.54 -68.95 -2.15
N SER A 39 25.12 -69.26 -0.93
CA SER A 39 25.80 -70.20 -0.04
C SER A 39 25.54 -71.68 -0.34
N LEU A 40 24.72 -71.99 -1.35
CA LEU A 40 24.49 -73.37 -1.76
C LEU A 40 25.81 -74.01 -2.21
N SER A 41 26.18 -75.10 -1.54
CA SER A 41 27.32 -75.93 -1.94
C SER A 41 26.89 -76.92 -3.04
N LYS A 42 27.86 -77.51 -3.74
CA LYS A 42 27.60 -78.57 -4.73
C LYS A 42 26.90 -79.81 -4.16
N ASP A 43 26.91 -80.00 -2.84
CA ASP A 43 26.33 -81.16 -2.14
C ASP A 43 24.87 -80.93 -1.70
N SER A 44 24.28 -79.82 -2.12
CA SER A 44 22.91 -79.46 -1.75
C SER A 44 21.91 -80.44 -2.35
N THR A 45 20.95 -80.90 -1.54
CA THR A 45 19.95 -81.87 -2.02
C THR A 45 19.03 -81.23 -3.06
N LEU A 46 18.61 -82.02 -4.04
CA LEU A 46 17.71 -81.56 -5.12
C LEU A 46 16.39 -80.99 -4.56
N LEU A 47 15.95 -81.50 -3.40
CA LEU A 47 14.79 -81.02 -2.67
C LEU A 47 14.99 -79.62 -2.09
N GLN A 48 16.15 -79.32 -1.50
CA GLN A 48 16.50 -77.98 -1.01
C GLN A 48 16.57 -76.96 -2.15
N VAL A 49 17.12 -77.36 -3.30
CA VAL A 49 17.17 -76.50 -4.50
C VAL A 49 15.76 -76.16 -4.98
N HIS A 50 14.85 -77.13 -5.00
CA HIS A 50 13.45 -76.90 -5.39
C HIS A 50 12.71 -76.03 -4.38
N GLN A 51 12.93 -76.22 -3.08
CA GLN A 51 12.33 -75.37 -2.03
C GLN A 51 12.75 -73.92 -2.17
N LEU A 52 14.05 -73.66 -2.31
CA LEU A 52 14.59 -72.31 -2.50
C LEU A 52 14.12 -71.67 -3.80
N LYS A 53 13.89 -72.46 -4.86
CA LYS A 53 13.32 -71.95 -6.11
C LYS A 53 11.88 -71.46 -5.92
N VAL A 54 11.05 -72.23 -5.21
CA VAL A 54 9.66 -71.84 -4.91
C VAL A 54 9.62 -70.61 -4.01
N GLU A 55 10.50 -70.55 -3.00
CA GLU A 55 10.62 -69.38 -2.14
C GLU A 55 11.14 -68.15 -2.89
N LEU A 56 12.05 -68.33 -3.85
CA LEU A 56 12.57 -67.26 -4.69
C LEU A 56 11.48 -66.66 -5.58
N ASP A 57 10.65 -67.49 -6.20
CA ASP A 57 9.55 -67.01 -7.05
C ASP A 57 8.53 -66.23 -6.19
N LYS A 58 8.21 -66.73 -4.99
CA LYS A 58 7.28 -66.07 -4.06
C LYS A 58 7.83 -64.73 -3.54
N ILE A 59 9.03 -64.73 -2.96
CA ILE A 59 9.63 -63.54 -2.35
C ILE A 59 10.06 -62.55 -3.44
N GLY A 60 10.50 -63.04 -4.60
CA GLY A 60 10.81 -62.22 -5.77
C GLY A 60 9.60 -61.44 -6.29
N HIS A 61 8.43 -62.07 -6.35
CA HIS A 61 7.20 -61.38 -6.74
C HIS A 61 6.77 -60.32 -5.72
N ILE A 62 6.85 -60.63 -4.42
CA ILE A 62 6.56 -59.67 -3.34
C ILE A 62 7.54 -58.49 -3.39
N TYR A 63 8.82 -58.74 -3.63
CA TYR A 63 9.84 -57.69 -3.77
C TYR A 63 9.58 -56.80 -5.00
N GLN A 64 9.15 -57.35 -6.14
CA GLN A 64 8.75 -56.56 -7.30
C GLN A 64 7.54 -55.66 -7.01
N LEU A 65 6.51 -56.18 -6.35
CA LEU A 65 5.36 -55.38 -5.92
C LEU A 65 5.78 -54.26 -4.95
N HIS A 66 6.68 -54.57 -4.00
CA HIS A 66 7.22 -53.59 -3.07
C HIS A 66 8.02 -52.49 -3.78
N LEU A 67 8.83 -52.84 -4.80
CA LEU A 67 9.53 -51.86 -5.62
C LEU A 67 8.56 -50.99 -6.44
N GLN A 68 7.48 -51.57 -6.95
CA GLN A 68 6.42 -50.82 -7.63
C GLN A 68 5.70 -49.88 -6.67
N GLU A 69 5.41 -50.32 -5.44
CA GLU A 69 4.81 -49.49 -4.40
C GLU A 69 5.74 -48.34 -4.00
N LEU A 70 7.02 -48.61 -3.73
CA LEU A 70 8.03 -47.57 -3.49
C LEU A 70 8.17 -46.62 -4.67
N SER A 71 8.21 -47.15 -5.89
CA SER A 71 8.24 -46.34 -7.11
C SER A 71 6.99 -45.48 -7.21
N ASN A 72 5.81 -46.00 -6.88
CA ASN A 72 4.57 -45.23 -6.89
C ASN A 72 4.59 -44.16 -5.81
N ILE A 73 5.04 -44.45 -4.59
CA ILE A 73 5.21 -43.47 -3.51
C ILE A 73 6.18 -42.35 -3.92
N LEU A 74 7.28 -42.70 -4.59
CA LEU A 74 8.26 -41.74 -5.11
C LEU A 74 7.74 -41.00 -6.36
N SER A 75 6.86 -41.63 -7.14
CA SER A 75 6.22 -41.07 -8.35
C SER A 75 4.96 -40.26 -8.05
N ILE A 76 4.43 -40.33 -6.82
CA ILE A 76 3.59 -39.28 -6.25
C ILE A 76 4.51 -38.05 -6.17
N LYS A 77 4.56 -37.37 -7.32
CA LYS A 77 5.19 -36.09 -7.61
C LYS A 77 4.94 -35.08 -6.49
N PRO A 78 5.80 -34.04 -6.38
CA PRO A 78 5.76 -33.06 -5.30
C PRO A 78 4.32 -32.65 -5.07
N VAL A 79 3.88 -32.90 -3.83
CA VAL A 79 2.53 -32.73 -3.32
C VAL A 79 1.85 -31.59 -4.08
N ALA A 80 0.63 -31.79 -4.61
CA ALA A 80 -0.15 -30.69 -5.20
C ALA A 80 -0.32 -29.49 -4.24
N HIS A 81 0.00 -29.69 -2.96
CA HIS A 81 0.04 -28.67 -1.92
C HIS A 81 1.39 -27.94 -1.81
N ALA A 82 2.46 -28.36 -2.47
CA ALA A 82 3.74 -27.64 -2.45
C ALA A 82 3.61 -26.30 -3.18
N ASP A 83 2.91 -26.29 -4.32
CA ASP A 83 2.59 -25.07 -5.05
C ASP A 83 1.59 -24.20 -4.27
N ASP A 84 0.61 -24.82 -3.61
CA ASP A 84 -0.36 -24.12 -2.76
C ASP A 84 0.28 -23.55 -1.48
N ILE A 85 1.21 -24.26 -0.87
CA ILE A 85 2.02 -23.80 0.27
C ILE A 85 2.94 -22.66 -0.15
N ASN A 86 3.58 -22.75 -1.32
CA ASN A 86 4.40 -21.65 -1.85
C ASN A 86 3.55 -20.41 -2.14
N TYR A 87 2.35 -20.60 -2.70
CA TYR A 87 1.41 -19.49 -2.93
C TYR A 87 0.93 -18.86 -1.62
N GLN A 88 0.59 -19.66 -0.61
CA GLN A 88 0.23 -19.17 0.73
C GLN A 88 1.42 -18.47 1.41
N TYR A 89 2.63 -18.95 1.19
CA TYR A 89 3.86 -18.34 1.70
C TYR A 89 4.10 -16.97 1.05
N GLU A 90 3.96 -16.84 -0.27
CA GLU A 90 4.06 -15.57 -0.98
C GLU A 90 3.01 -14.56 -0.51
N GLN A 91 1.76 -14.98 -0.31
CA GLN A 91 0.71 -14.11 0.25
C GLN A 91 1.03 -13.65 1.68
N LEU A 92 1.60 -14.52 2.51
CA LEU A 92 2.01 -14.16 3.86
C LEU A 92 3.16 -13.15 3.85
N LEU A 93 4.11 -13.32 2.93
CA LEU A 93 5.22 -12.39 2.73
C LEU A 93 4.71 -11.00 2.32
N GLU A 94 3.78 -10.94 1.36
CA GLU A 94 3.17 -9.67 0.92
C GLU A 94 2.42 -8.97 2.07
N LYS A 95 1.67 -9.73 2.87
CA LYS A 95 0.99 -9.19 4.07
C LYS A 95 1.98 -8.70 5.11
N GLU A 96 3.10 -9.39 5.31
CA GLU A 96 4.16 -8.94 6.20
C GLU A 96 4.75 -7.61 5.75
N THR A 97 5.04 -7.46 4.45
CA THR A 97 5.57 -6.20 3.90
C THR A 97 4.57 -5.05 4.06
N LEU A 98 3.29 -5.27 3.78
CA LEU A 98 2.24 -4.25 3.96
C LEU A 98 2.07 -3.86 5.44
N LEU A 99 2.14 -4.83 6.35
CA LEU A 99 2.09 -4.56 7.78
C LEU A 99 3.32 -3.79 8.26
N GLN A 100 4.51 -4.10 7.76
CA GLN A 100 5.73 -3.36 8.05
C GLN A 100 5.65 -1.91 7.53
N GLU A 101 5.15 -1.69 6.32
CA GLU A 101 4.89 -0.36 5.79
C GLU A 101 3.87 0.40 6.65
N ARG A 102 2.79 -0.25 7.07
CA ARG A 102 1.78 0.36 7.96
C ARG A 102 2.36 0.69 9.33
N ILE A 103 3.19 -0.17 9.91
CA ILE A 103 3.90 0.10 11.17
C ILE A 103 4.84 1.29 11.00
N ASN A 104 5.55 1.38 9.88
CA ASN A 104 6.41 2.51 9.57
C ASN A 104 5.61 3.80 9.43
N ASN A 105 4.44 3.77 8.77
CA ASN A 105 3.53 4.92 8.68
C ASN A 105 3.05 5.37 10.07
N ILE A 106 2.64 4.43 10.92
CA ILE A 106 2.23 4.73 12.30
C ILE A 106 3.37 5.40 13.07
N ARG A 107 4.60 4.89 12.97
CA ARG A 107 5.76 5.44 13.68
C ARG A 107 6.21 6.80 13.14
N THR A 108 6.21 6.98 11.82
CA THR A 108 6.80 8.16 11.17
C THR A 108 5.81 9.32 10.99
N ILE A 109 4.51 9.02 10.90
CA ILE A 109 3.48 10.02 10.64
C ILE A 109 2.54 10.13 11.84
N GLN A 110 1.92 9.02 12.26
CA GLN A 110 0.82 9.09 13.23
C GLN A 110 1.31 9.37 14.66
N GLN A 111 2.38 8.74 15.12
CA GLN A 111 2.99 9.03 16.43
C GLN A 111 3.44 10.49 16.57
N PRO A 112 4.15 11.10 15.61
CA PRO A 112 4.53 12.50 15.72
C PRO A 112 3.35 13.46 15.61
N ILE A 113 2.28 13.12 14.88
CA ILE A 113 1.04 13.90 14.90
C ILE A 113 0.38 13.81 16.27
N LEU A 114 0.29 12.61 16.86
CA LEU A 114 -0.30 12.42 18.18
C LEU A 114 0.51 13.14 19.26
N SER A 115 1.84 13.15 19.18
CA SER A 115 2.68 13.93 20.09
C SER A 115 2.53 15.44 19.90
N LYS A 116 2.37 15.93 18.66
CA LYS A 116 2.01 17.34 18.40
C LYS A 116 0.65 17.69 19.01
N ILE A 117 -0.36 16.85 18.84
CA ILE A 117 -1.70 17.03 19.43
C ILE A 117 -1.60 17.03 20.95
N GLN A 118 -0.89 16.08 21.55
CA GLN A 118 -0.66 16.07 23.00
C GLN A 118 0.07 17.32 23.47
N THR A 119 1.05 17.83 22.72
CA THR A 119 1.75 19.06 23.07
C THR A 119 0.82 20.27 23.00
N LEU A 120 -0.04 20.35 21.98
CA LEU A 120 -1.07 21.38 21.84
C LEU A 120 -2.08 21.32 22.98
N VAL A 121 -2.62 20.14 23.29
CA VAL A 121 -3.55 19.93 24.40
C VAL A 121 -2.90 20.29 25.72
N ASN A 122 -1.67 19.84 25.97
CA ASN A 122 -0.93 20.21 27.19
C ASN A 122 -0.66 21.72 27.25
N SER A 123 -0.35 22.38 26.13
CA SER A 123 -0.19 23.83 26.09
C SER A 123 -1.51 24.56 26.34
N PHE A 124 -2.63 24.01 25.88
CA PHE A 124 -3.96 24.54 26.11
C PHE A 124 -4.40 24.35 27.57
N GLU A 125 -4.16 23.17 28.14
CA GLU A 125 -4.41 22.89 29.56
C GLU A 125 -3.52 23.76 30.47
N GLN A 126 -2.23 23.92 30.15
CA GLN A 126 -1.34 24.84 30.87
C GLN A 126 -1.81 26.29 30.74
N ASN A 127 -2.30 26.70 29.58
CA ASN A 127 -2.90 28.02 29.42
C ASN A 127 -4.16 28.14 30.27
N ILE A 128 -5.08 27.16 30.26
CA ILE A 128 -6.27 27.15 31.12
C ILE A 128 -5.89 27.20 32.61
N ASP A 129 -4.91 26.43 33.06
CA ASP A 129 -4.53 26.36 34.47
C ASP A 129 -3.71 27.58 34.93
N SER A 130 -2.92 28.18 34.03
CA SER A 130 -2.32 29.51 34.25
C SER A 130 -3.39 30.61 34.32
N THR A 131 -4.49 30.44 33.58
CA THR A 131 -5.67 31.33 33.59
C THR A 131 -6.55 31.11 34.84
N LYS A 132 -6.50 29.92 35.48
CA LYS A 132 -7.20 29.66 36.75
C LYS A 132 -6.48 30.25 37.96
N THR A 133 -5.18 30.59 37.87
CA THR A 133 -4.41 31.19 38.98
C THR A 133 -4.26 32.71 38.87
N ARG A 134 -4.62 33.31 37.74
CA ARG A 134 -4.93 34.74 37.66
C ARG A 134 -6.29 34.88 37.02
N TYR A 135 -7.27 35.25 37.84
CA TYR A 135 -8.47 35.97 37.39
C TYR A 135 -8.13 36.77 36.14
N ILE A 136 -8.63 36.37 34.97
CA ILE A 136 -8.77 37.31 33.87
C ILE A 136 -9.69 38.39 34.44
N SER A 137 -9.09 39.50 34.83
CA SER A 137 -9.84 40.72 35.03
C SER A 137 -10.62 40.94 33.73
N ASN A 138 -11.95 40.93 33.82
CA ASN A 138 -12.88 41.42 32.79
C ASN A 138 -12.59 42.87 32.32
N ARG A 139 -11.49 43.47 32.78
CA ARG A 139 -10.97 44.77 32.39
C ARG A 139 -10.08 44.72 31.14
N MET A 140 -9.46 43.58 30.83
CA MET A 140 -8.64 43.43 29.60
C MET A 140 -9.46 43.01 28.37
N LEU A 141 -10.67 42.48 28.57
CA LEU A 141 -11.62 42.17 27.49
C LEU A 141 -12.64 43.30 27.25
N LYS A 142 -12.65 44.35 28.08
CA LYS A 142 -13.54 45.52 27.95
C LYS A 142 -12.86 46.77 27.37
N GLU A 143 -11.57 46.71 27.09
CA GLU A 143 -10.84 47.79 26.37
C GLU A 143 -10.71 47.52 24.86
N GLN A 144 -11.35 46.49 24.33
CA GLN A 144 -11.44 46.24 22.88
C GLN A 144 -12.87 46.46 22.34
N ASP A 145 -13.60 47.43 22.88
CA ASP A 145 -14.71 48.03 22.14
C ASP A 145 -14.22 49.26 21.36
N ASP A 146 -14.51 49.20 20.07
CA ASP A 146 -14.53 50.26 19.07
C ASP A 146 -13.20 50.85 18.53
N ARG A 147 -12.95 50.48 17.26
CA ARG A 147 -12.11 51.15 16.24
C ARG A 147 -10.61 50.88 16.28
N SER A 148 -10.23 49.66 15.92
CA SER A 148 -9.12 49.48 14.97
C SER A 148 -9.18 48.08 14.38
N ILE A 149 -9.88 47.96 13.25
CA ILE A 149 -9.49 46.94 12.26
C ILE A 149 -8.01 47.22 12.01
N ASP A 150 -7.15 46.28 12.37
CA ASP A 150 -5.71 46.46 12.19
C ASP A 150 -5.38 46.36 10.70
N TYR A 151 -5.50 47.48 9.99
CA TYR A 151 -5.27 47.57 8.55
C TYR A 151 -3.82 47.23 8.16
N THR A 152 -2.90 47.14 9.14
CA THR A 152 -1.53 46.70 8.90
C THR A 152 -1.47 45.21 8.53
N SER A 153 -2.41 44.40 9.01
CA SER A 153 -2.55 42.99 8.63
C SER A 153 -3.09 42.78 7.21
N LEU A 154 -3.68 43.82 6.61
CA LEU A 154 -4.23 43.81 5.24
C LEU A 154 -3.21 44.26 4.19
N ILE A 155 -2.02 44.71 4.62
CA ILE A 155 -0.92 45.10 3.74
C ILE A 155 -0.10 43.84 3.45
N VAL A 156 -0.22 43.33 2.23
CA VAL A 156 0.52 42.15 1.77
C VAL A 156 1.62 42.60 0.82
N THR A 157 2.86 42.28 1.17
CA THR A 157 4.02 42.50 0.28
C THR A 157 3.97 41.52 -0.90
N LYS A 158 4.29 42.00 -2.10
CA LYS A 158 4.30 41.19 -3.33
C LYS A 158 5.11 39.89 -3.20
N GLU A 159 6.23 39.94 -2.48
CA GLU A 159 7.09 38.76 -2.22
C GLU A 159 6.38 37.70 -1.37
N LYS A 160 5.64 38.11 -0.34
CA LYS A 160 4.89 37.20 0.53
C LYS A 160 3.72 36.56 -0.20
N LEU A 161 3.03 37.31 -1.05
CA LEU A 161 1.95 36.80 -1.89
C LEU A 161 2.49 35.77 -2.90
N ASN A 162 3.59 36.07 -3.56
CA ASN A 162 4.24 35.13 -4.48
C ASN A 162 4.77 33.88 -3.74
N SER A 163 5.24 34.01 -2.50
CA SER A 163 5.68 32.84 -1.72
C SER A 163 4.53 31.94 -1.23
N LEU A 164 3.34 32.50 -1.04
CA LEU A 164 2.13 31.72 -0.69
C LEU A 164 1.51 31.05 -1.91
N VAL A 165 1.73 31.63 -3.08
CA VAL A 165 1.18 31.16 -4.36
C VAL A 165 2.19 30.31 -5.13
N SER A 166 3.47 30.25 -4.75
CA SER A 166 4.50 29.51 -5.50
C SER A 166 4.25 28.01 -5.66
N GLU A 167 3.33 27.41 -4.89
CA GLU A 167 2.89 26.02 -5.09
C GLU A 167 1.85 25.86 -6.21
N VAL A 168 1.22 26.95 -6.66
CA VAL A 168 0.20 26.96 -7.71
C VAL A 168 0.68 27.91 -8.82
N ASP A 169 1.03 27.35 -9.98
CA ASP A 169 1.60 28.08 -11.13
C ASP A 169 0.57 29.03 -11.79
N ILE A 170 0.18 30.07 -11.04
CA ILE A 170 -0.78 31.10 -11.44
C ILE A 170 -0.01 32.43 -11.40
N ASP A 171 0.16 33.02 -12.57
CA ASP A 171 0.63 34.40 -12.70
C ASP A 171 -0.50 35.34 -12.27
N ILE A 172 -0.59 35.60 -10.96
CA ILE A 172 -1.60 36.50 -10.42
C ILE A 172 -1.18 37.93 -10.76
N ASP A 173 -1.78 38.50 -11.80
CA ASP A 173 -1.76 39.94 -11.99
C ASP A 173 -2.58 40.61 -10.88
N VAL A 174 -1.89 40.97 -9.79
CA VAL A 174 -2.44 41.60 -8.59
C VAL A 174 -3.16 42.91 -8.91
N THR A 175 -2.92 43.52 -10.07
CA THR A 175 -3.59 44.77 -10.49
C THR A 175 -4.93 44.56 -11.19
N SER A 176 -5.20 43.35 -11.70
CA SER A 176 -6.41 43.02 -12.45
C SER A 176 -7.61 42.64 -11.56
N TYR A 177 -7.37 42.31 -10.29
CA TYR A 177 -8.43 41.92 -9.37
C TYR A 177 -8.90 43.11 -8.51
N LYS A 178 -10.19 43.47 -8.62
CA LYS A 178 -10.90 44.54 -7.85
C LYS A 178 -10.81 44.44 -6.31
N ILE A 179 -10.12 43.44 -5.80
CA ILE A 179 -10.01 43.03 -4.41
C ILE A 179 -8.71 43.59 -3.79
N PHE A 180 -7.70 43.91 -4.60
CA PHE A 180 -6.45 44.53 -4.17
C PHE A 180 -6.37 45.98 -4.64
N GLU A 181 -5.95 46.88 -3.75
CA GLU A 181 -5.65 48.27 -4.09
C GLU A 181 -4.15 48.51 -3.91
N LYS A 182 -3.50 49.10 -4.92
CA LYS A 182 -2.07 49.43 -4.85
C LYS A 182 -1.87 50.50 -3.77
N TYR A 183 -1.21 50.14 -2.67
CA TYR A 183 -0.89 51.05 -1.58
C TYR A 183 0.50 51.68 -1.79
N SER A 184 1.46 50.91 -2.32
CA SER A 184 2.80 51.37 -2.73
C SER A 184 3.33 50.53 -3.91
N ASP A 185 4.53 50.81 -4.41
CA ASP A 185 5.15 50.05 -5.52
C ASP A 185 5.39 48.56 -5.20
N THR A 186 5.42 48.20 -3.91
CA THR A 186 5.67 46.83 -3.41
C THR A 186 4.58 46.29 -2.48
N GLU A 187 3.54 47.08 -2.18
CA GLU A 187 2.55 46.81 -1.15
C GLU A 187 1.13 46.96 -1.67
N PHE A 188 0.31 45.94 -1.42
CA PHE A 188 -1.09 45.90 -1.82
C PHE A 188 -1.99 45.81 -0.59
N LEU A 189 -3.06 46.60 -0.60
CA LEU A 189 -4.10 46.60 0.42
C LEU A 189 -5.23 45.66 0.00
N TYR A 190 -5.57 44.71 0.86
CA TYR A 190 -6.73 43.83 0.65
C TYR A 190 -8.04 44.51 1.09
N ARG A 191 -9.00 44.66 0.17
CA ARG A 191 -10.32 45.25 0.46
C ARG A 191 -11.33 44.18 0.90
N LEU A 192 -11.50 44.02 2.21
CA LEU A 192 -12.43 43.09 2.85
C LEU A 192 -13.89 43.23 2.35
N ASN A 193 -14.34 44.46 2.15
CA ASN A 193 -15.69 44.79 1.72
C ASN A 193 -15.99 44.46 0.23
N LYS A 194 -15.00 43.98 -0.52
CA LYS A 194 -15.18 43.44 -1.88
C LYS A 194 -14.80 41.97 -1.98
N SER A 195 -14.33 41.36 -0.90
CA SER A 195 -14.15 39.92 -0.87
C SER A 195 -15.52 39.28 -0.67
N ASN A 196 -15.88 38.33 -1.53
CA ASN A 196 -17.06 37.49 -1.30
C ASN A 196 -16.76 36.41 -0.23
N LEU A 197 -15.78 36.66 0.66
CA LEU A 197 -15.47 35.75 1.76
C LEU A 197 -16.59 35.92 2.78
N ARG A 198 -17.44 34.90 2.91
CA ARG A 198 -18.49 34.86 3.93
C ARG A 198 -17.82 34.91 5.30
N GLU A 199 -18.32 35.78 6.17
CA GLU A 199 -17.80 35.91 7.54
C GLU A 199 -17.95 34.58 8.27
N PHE A 200 -16.83 33.99 8.67
CA PHE A 200 -16.81 32.84 9.56
C PHE A 200 -17.18 33.33 10.96
N THR A 201 -18.43 33.10 11.37
CA THR A 201 -18.86 33.39 12.74
C THR A 201 -18.34 32.31 13.69
N HIS A 202 -18.06 32.68 14.94
CA HIS A 202 -17.47 31.79 15.96
C HIS A 202 -18.41 30.65 16.43
N GLU A 203 -19.57 30.48 15.79
CA GLU A 203 -20.60 29.50 16.14
C GLU A 203 -20.66 28.30 15.17
N MET A 204 -19.91 28.30 14.07
CA MET A 204 -19.93 27.20 13.09
C MET A 204 -19.20 25.94 13.59
N THR A 205 -19.89 24.81 13.49
CA THR A 205 -19.37 23.48 13.84
C THR A 205 -18.61 22.83 12.68
N VAL A 206 -17.86 21.74 12.94
CA VAL A 206 -17.10 21.02 11.91
C VAL A 206 -18.00 20.51 10.77
N ASP A 207 -19.22 20.08 11.09
CA ASP A 207 -20.21 19.64 10.09
C ASP A 207 -20.63 20.79 9.17
N ASP A 208 -20.73 22.01 9.70
CA ASP A 208 -21.04 23.20 8.89
C ASP A 208 -19.88 23.53 7.91
N TYR A 209 -18.63 23.27 8.31
CA TYR A 209 -17.47 23.40 7.40
C TYR A 209 -17.49 22.35 6.29
N GLU A 210 -17.83 21.10 6.61
CA GLU A 210 -17.89 20.02 5.64
C GLU A 210 -19.00 20.29 4.60
N GLN A 211 -20.15 20.77 5.06
CA GLN A 211 -21.26 21.18 4.18
C GLN A 211 -20.90 22.39 3.31
N LEU A 212 -20.14 23.36 3.82
CA LEU A 212 -19.64 24.48 3.00
C LEU A 212 -18.64 24.01 1.96
N ILE A 213 -17.72 23.12 2.32
CA ILE A 213 -16.74 22.56 1.38
C ILE A 213 -17.48 21.84 0.24
N GLU A 214 -18.46 21.00 0.58
CA GLU A 214 -19.29 20.30 -0.40
C GLU A 214 -20.03 21.29 -1.32
N SER A 215 -20.65 22.34 -0.75
CA SER A 215 -21.34 23.37 -1.55
C SER A 215 -20.40 24.15 -2.48
N THR A 216 -19.17 24.43 -2.04
CA THR A 216 -18.18 25.12 -2.88
C THR A 216 -17.65 24.22 -4.00
N LEU A 217 -17.48 22.93 -3.75
CA LEU A 217 -17.12 21.94 -4.78
C LEU A 217 -18.23 21.82 -5.83
N ASP A 218 -19.49 21.81 -5.43
CA ASP A 218 -20.63 21.80 -6.36
C ASP A 218 -20.69 23.07 -7.22
N GLN A 219 -20.39 24.24 -6.64
CA GLN A 219 -20.31 25.48 -7.41
C GLN A 219 -19.16 25.46 -8.42
N ILE A 220 -17.99 24.93 -8.04
CA ILE A 220 -16.83 24.79 -8.94
C ILE A 220 -17.16 23.83 -10.10
N THR A 221 -17.77 22.68 -9.83
CA THR A 221 -18.13 21.73 -10.89
C THR A 221 -19.18 22.30 -11.84
N THR A 222 -20.15 23.05 -11.31
CA THR A 222 -21.14 23.77 -12.14
C THR A 222 -20.47 24.80 -13.03
N LEU A 223 -19.55 25.62 -12.49
CA LEU A 223 -18.80 26.60 -13.28
C LEU A 223 -17.90 25.95 -14.34
N GLN A 224 -17.31 24.78 -14.06
CA GLN A 224 -16.55 24.02 -15.06
C GLN A 224 -17.45 23.51 -16.19
N GLN A 225 -18.65 23.01 -15.87
CA GLN A 225 -19.62 22.57 -16.87
C GLN A 225 -20.11 23.75 -17.74
N GLU A 226 -20.40 24.90 -17.12
CA GLU A 226 -20.75 26.12 -17.84
C GLU A 226 -19.60 26.61 -18.73
N GLY A 227 -18.36 26.52 -18.26
CA GLY A 227 -17.16 26.83 -19.05
C GLY A 227 -17.02 25.93 -20.28
N ALA A 228 -17.20 24.62 -20.14
CA ALA A 228 -17.16 23.68 -21.25
C ALA A 228 -18.31 23.92 -22.25
N ALA A 229 -19.50 24.25 -21.76
CA ALA A 229 -20.64 24.60 -22.60
C ALA A 229 -20.40 25.90 -23.40
N LEU A 230 -19.79 26.90 -22.76
CA LEU A 230 -19.39 28.14 -23.41
C LEU A 230 -18.31 27.91 -24.46
N GLU A 231 -17.27 27.12 -24.17
CA GLU A 231 -16.22 26.79 -25.13
C GLU A 231 -16.80 26.08 -26.37
N SER A 232 -17.70 25.12 -26.18
CA SER A 232 -18.42 24.46 -27.27
C SER A 232 -19.26 25.44 -28.09
N SER A 233 -19.96 26.37 -27.43
CA SER A 233 -20.72 27.43 -28.10
C SER A 233 -19.81 28.37 -28.90
N TRP A 234 -18.67 28.76 -28.35
CA TRP A 234 -17.68 29.60 -29.03
C TRP A 234 -17.07 28.89 -30.23
N ASN A 235 -16.72 27.61 -30.11
CA ASN A 235 -16.18 26.82 -31.21
C ASN A 235 -17.23 26.66 -32.34
N ASN A 236 -18.49 26.41 -31.99
CA ASN A 236 -19.58 26.38 -32.96
C ASN A 236 -19.78 27.73 -33.66
N ASN A 237 -19.67 28.84 -32.94
CA ASN A 237 -19.76 30.18 -33.52
C ASN A 237 -18.54 30.52 -34.38
N ALA A 238 -17.34 30.12 -33.97
CA ALA A 238 -16.12 30.25 -34.77
C ALA A 238 -16.24 29.47 -36.09
N ASN A 239 -16.72 28.23 -36.05
CA ASN A 239 -16.98 27.42 -37.24
C ASN A 239 -18.03 28.06 -38.16
N LYS A 240 -19.10 28.64 -37.60
CA LYS A 240 -20.08 29.41 -38.39
C LYS A 240 -19.45 30.64 -39.05
N ILE A 241 -18.59 31.36 -38.34
CA ILE A 241 -17.87 32.51 -38.89
C ILE A 241 -16.88 32.09 -39.98
N GLU A 242 -16.17 30.96 -39.81
CA GLU A 242 -15.31 30.41 -40.85
C GLU A 242 -16.09 30.01 -42.10
N LEU A 243 -17.24 29.35 -41.94
CA LEU A 243 -18.10 29.01 -43.07
C LEU A 243 -18.62 30.25 -43.81
N ILE A 244 -18.99 31.31 -43.07
CA ILE A 244 -19.38 32.60 -43.65
C ILE A 244 -18.21 33.24 -44.38
N LYS A 245 -17.01 33.23 -43.80
CA LYS A 245 -15.78 33.73 -44.44
C LYS A 245 -15.50 32.96 -45.74
N HIS A 246 -15.62 31.64 -45.71
CA HIS A 246 -15.38 30.79 -46.88
C HIS A 246 -16.41 31.02 -48.01
N ALA A 247 -17.66 31.35 -47.65
CA ALA A 247 -18.71 31.71 -48.60
C ALA A 247 -18.49 33.12 -49.20
N LEU A 248 -18.02 34.07 -48.39
CA LEU A 248 -17.63 35.42 -48.83
C LEU A 248 -16.40 35.40 -49.75
N ASP A 249 -15.39 34.59 -49.42
CA ASP A 249 -14.20 34.42 -50.25
C ASP A 249 -14.52 33.68 -51.58
N SER A 250 -15.61 32.92 -51.65
CA SER A 250 -16.10 32.27 -52.89
C SER A 250 -17.02 33.14 -53.75
N THR A 251 -17.41 34.33 -53.29
CA THR A 251 -18.34 35.24 -53.99
C THR A 251 -17.65 36.51 -54.55
N ILE A 252 -16.32 36.57 -54.49
CA ILE A 252 -15.45 37.53 -55.20
C ILE A 252 -14.68 36.76 -56.28
#